data_AF-A0A6P4FBW0-F1
#
_entry.id   AF-A0A6P4FBW0-F1
#
_cell.length_a   1.000
_cell.length_b   1.000
_cell.length_c   1.000
_cell.angle_alpha   90.00
_cell.angle_beta   90.00
_cell.angle_gamma   90.00
#
_symmetry.space_group_name_H-M   'P 1'
#
loop_
_entity.id
_entity.type
_entity.pdbx_description
1 polymer ?
#
loop_
_entity_poly.entity_id
_entity_poly.type
_entity_poly.pdbx_seq_one_letter_code
_entity_poly.pdbx_strand_id
1 'polypeptide(L)'
;MHGHHSEAERVVYGAWDNPGVSIFATAAQEPVPNMLSHMKPLPNGDDCVIDKDACRLMSQSSVAENSLFRLVKFQVEEVAAERNNNMHPRQGQERTDSDITLGLARELARQQVEASRCLQLHLNVANLRDLEMEVAKAHTALSIKSKIMSNVKQSLEDRQREREEALAQQRAVEQEQLEEKRRRAQKAAAFRSDLMTQISEARIKRLKDQKQAIEVGRRELSDCKSKIEQDNLKDAINKVEQRRMLLESLDQSAAMLRQTREAYALAQKNKPERGVLDALGPVTAAFVSKTRKRQLDEIQARDINAARLGFQLSQIKHDLESRDQLITNLLIREFQAKENAMVLEKARTKMAKKQEIREQLLSQREEQKFFRDKAVQDALVKPKDPMCFGERQYRMQVAQRENTRKLDVQCYKDMADMVVEGKRRRIAAAQEVRDIIQAVDDMQHHQDDLVAAERMKLLSKQPAEVLSALKKSILTEEEINTFNLKK
;
A
#
# COMPACT_ATOMS: atom_id res chain seq x y z
N MET A 1 -85.11 25.40 -48.14
CA MET A 1 -84.13 26.21 -48.88
C MET A 1 -83.26 25.25 -49.67
N HIS A 2 -83.49 25.20 -50.99
CA HIS A 2 -82.73 24.40 -51.96
C HIS A 2 -81.33 24.96 -52.19
N GLY A 3 -80.42 24.10 -52.66
CA GLY A 3 -79.16 24.48 -53.28
C GLY A 3 -78.27 23.28 -53.61
N HIS A 4 -78.54 22.63 -54.75
CA HIS A 4 -77.62 21.69 -55.43
C HIS A 4 -76.46 22.46 -56.10
N HIS A 5 -75.34 21.76 -56.36
CA HIS A 5 -74.35 21.84 -57.48
C HIS A 5 -73.01 21.26 -56.96
N SER A 6 -72.62 20.01 -57.29
CA SER A 6 -71.94 19.48 -58.51
C SER A 6 -70.39 19.58 -58.48
N GLU A 7 -69.77 18.38 -58.48
CA GLU A 7 -68.45 17.91 -58.98
C GLU A 7 -67.25 18.86 -59.19
N ALA A 8 -66.06 18.44 -58.71
CA ALA A 8 -64.82 18.31 -59.50
C ALA A 8 -63.64 17.73 -58.67
N GLU A 9 -63.10 16.58 -59.09
CA GLU A 9 -61.79 16.07 -58.68
C GLU A 9 -60.66 16.85 -59.38
N ARG A 10 -59.67 17.30 -58.60
CA ARG A 10 -58.47 17.99 -59.10
C ARG A 10 -57.42 16.97 -59.56
N VAL A 11 -57.16 16.96 -60.86
CA VAL A 11 -55.94 16.42 -61.45
C VAL A 11 -54.82 17.45 -61.32
N VAL A 12 -53.65 17.04 -60.80
CA VAL A 12 -52.44 17.86 -60.68
C VAL A 12 -51.41 17.39 -61.71
N TYR A 13 -50.84 18.38 -62.39
CA TYR A 13 -49.89 18.33 -63.50
C TYR A 13 -48.50 17.76 -63.14
N GLY A 14 -47.85 17.17 -64.15
CA GLY A 14 -46.41 16.96 -64.24
C GLY A 14 -45.92 17.14 -65.69
N ALA A 15 -45.32 18.29 -65.95
CA ALA A 15 -44.52 18.70 -67.11
C ALA A 15 -43.18 17.91 -67.22
N TRP A 16 -42.40 17.80 -68.31
CA TRP A 16 -42.33 18.30 -69.71
C TRP A 16 -41.26 17.44 -70.45
N ASP A 17 -41.37 17.42 -71.79
CA ASP A 17 -40.34 17.30 -72.86
C ASP A 17 -39.31 16.16 -72.96
N ASN A 18 -39.34 15.48 -74.11
CA ASN A 18 -38.14 15.32 -74.95
C ASN A 18 -38.51 15.38 -76.46
N PRO A 19 -37.73 16.09 -77.30
CA PRO A 19 -38.08 16.42 -78.68
C PRO A 19 -37.52 15.41 -79.70
N GLY A 20 -38.25 15.23 -80.80
CA GLY A 20 -37.70 14.69 -82.05
C GLY A 20 -38.17 13.29 -82.43
N VAL A 21 -39.32 13.20 -83.10
CA VAL A 21 -39.53 12.18 -84.14
C VAL A 21 -40.26 12.82 -85.32
N SER A 22 -39.57 12.75 -86.45
CA SER A 22 -39.88 13.13 -87.83
C SER A 22 -41.34 12.99 -88.28
N ILE A 23 -41.79 13.92 -89.13
CA ILE A 23 -43.12 14.05 -89.78
C ILE A 23 -43.31 13.00 -90.90
N PHE A 24 -42.53 11.93 -90.92
CA PHE A 24 -42.67 10.81 -91.87
C PHE A 24 -42.58 9.47 -91.15
N ALA A 25 -43.64 9.12 -90.42
CA ALA A 25 -43.88 7.74 -89.99
C ALA A 25 -45.39 7.46 -90.10
N THR A 26 -45.69 6.54 -91.00
CA THR A 26 -46.99 6.00 -91.39
C THR A 26 -47.99 5.85 -90.23
N ALA A 27 -49.22 6.32 -90.48
CA ALA A 27 -50.39 6.07 -89.66
C ALA A 27 -50.48 4.59 -89.23
N ALA A 28 -50.59 4.36 -87.93
CA ALA A 28 -51.01 3.07 -87.41
C ALA A 28 -52.43 2.81 -87.92
N GLN A 29 -52.58 1.87 -88.85
CA GLN A 29 -53.84 1.17 -89.09
C GLN A 29 -54.32 0.63 -87.74
N GLU A 30 -55.52 1.02 -87.32
CA GLU A 30 -56.21 0.34 -86.23
C GLU A 30 -56.31 -1.16 -86.55
N PRO A 31 -56.07 -2.07 -85.59
CA PRO A 31 -56.34 -3.47 -85.82
C PRO A 31 -57.86 -3.67 -85.91
N VAL A 32 -58.33 -4.16 -87.06
CA VAL A 32 -59.72 -4.61 -87.25
C VAL A 32 -60.07 -5.61 -86.13
N PRO A 33 -61.09 -5.35 -85.28
CA PRO A 33 -61.46 -6.27 -84.24
C PRO A 33 -61.91 -7.60 -84.85
N ASN A 34 -61.50 -8.71 -84.22
CA ASN A 34 -61.81 -10.07 -84.63
C ASN A 34 -63.34 -10.31 -84.61
N MET A 35 -64.01 -10.11 -85.74
CA MET A 35 -65.48 -10.18 -85.89
C MET A 35 -66.07 -11.56 -85.57
N LEU A 36 -65.24 -12.59 -85.34
CA LEU A 36 -65.65 -13.92 -84.90
C LEU A 36 -66.07 -13.97 -83.43
N SER A 37 -65.67 -13.01 -82.58
CA SER A 37 -66.10 -12.96 -81.18
C SER A 37 -67.54 -12.45 -80.99
N HIS A 38 -68.15 -11.88 -82.04
CA HIS A 38 -69.53 -11.36 -82.03
C HIS A 38 -70.57 -12.39 -82.50
N MET A 39 -70.14 -13.56 -82.98
CA MET A 39 -71.05 -14.62 -83.40
C MET A 39 -71.38 -15.53 -82.20
N LYS A 40 -72.65 -15.57 -81.79
CA LYS A 40 -73.14 -16.52 -80.79
C LYS A 40 -72.83 -17.96 -81.26
N PRO A 41 -72.30 -18.83 -80.39
CA PRO A 41 -72.15 -20.24 -80.74
C PRO A 41 -73.54 -20.88 -80.92
N LEU A 42 -73.71 -21.64 -82.00
CA LEU A 42 -74.89 -22.47 -82.23
C LEU A 42 -74.98 -23.54 -81.12
N PRO A 43 -76.18 -23.85 -80.60
CA PRO A 43 -76.33 -24.87 -79.57
C PRO A 43 -76.00 -26.26 -80.15
N ASN A 44 -75.22 -27.02 -79.39
CA ASN A 44 -74.99 -28.45 -79.66
C ASN A 44 -76.20 -29.23 -79.09
N GLY A 45 -77.17 -29.58 -79.92
CA GLY A 45 -78.28 -30.44 -79.52
C GLY A 45 -79.33 -30.62 -80.62
N ASP A 46 -79.80 -31.86 -80.79
CA ASP A 46 -80.76 -32.33 -81.81
C ASP A 46 -82.23 -31.87 -81.60
N ASP A 47 -82.48 -30.82 -80.83
CA ASP A 47 -83.84 -30.28 -80.64
C ASP A 47 -84.10 -29.10 -81.59
N CYS A 48 -84.19 -29.42 -82.88
CA CYS A 48 -84.59 -28.51 -83.94
C CYS A 48 -86.12 -28.46 -84.09
N VAL A 49 -86.85 -27.97 -83.08
CA VAL A 49 -88.28 -27.64 -83.25
C VAL A 49 -88.52 -26.28 -82.61
N ILE A 50 -88.88 -25.31 -83.46
CA ILE A 50 -89.18 -23.90 -83.15
C ILE A 50 -87.95 -22.98 -83.30
N ASP A 51 -87.52 -22.77 -84.54
CA ASP A 51 -87.20 -21.42 -85.05
C ASP A 51 -87.19 -21.45 -86.58
N LYS A 52 -88.05 -20.66 -87.21
CA LYS A 52 -88.43 -20.76 -88.62
C LYS A 52 -87.63 -19.88 -89.59
N ASP A 53 -86.49 -19.33 -89.18
CA ASP A 53 -85.76 -18.32 -90.00
C ASP A 53 -84.29 -18.66 -90.33
N ALA A 54 -83.91 -19.95 -90.35
CA ALA A 54 -82.59 -20.37 -90.82
C ALA A 54 -82.68 -21.15 -92.15
N CYS A 55 -82.55 -20.43 -93.28
CA CYS A 55 -82.41 -21.02 -94.62
C CYS A 55 -81.09 -21.80 -94.76
N ARG A 56 -81.17 -23.09 -95.16
CA ARG A 56 -80.01 -23.88 -95.63
C ARG A 56 -79.52 -23.36 -96.97
N LEU A 57 -78.35 -22.73 -97.01
CA LEU A 57 -77.56 -22.58 -98.24
C LEU A 57 -76.94 -23.93 -98.59
N MET A 58 -77.65 -24.75 -99.36
CA MET A 58 -77.02 -25.83 -100.12
C MET A 58 -76.40 -25.23 -101.38
N SER A 59 -75.08 -25.12 -101.43
CA SER A 59 -74.33 -24.84 -102.66
C SER A 59 -73.54 -26.09 -103.04
N GLN A 60 -73.93 -26.70 -104.15
CA GLN A 60 -73.30 -27.87 -104.74
C GLN A 60 -71.96 -27.48 -105.37
N SER A 61 -70.84 -27.97 -104.85
CA SER A 61 -69.52 -27.73 -105.44
C SER A 61 -69.28 -28.67 -106.62
N SER A 62 -69.14 -28.13 -107.83
CA SER A 62 -68.67 -28.89 -108.99
C SER A 62 -67.15 -29.13 -108.87
N VAL A 63 -66.68 -30.35 -109.15
CA VAL A 63 -65.28 -30.79 -108.98
C VAL A 63 -64.29 -29.95 -109.80
N ALA A 64 -64.75 -29.28 -110.86
CA ALA A 64 -63.94 -28.46 -111.75
C ALA A 64 -63.50 -27.11 -111.12
N GLU A 65 -64.27 -26.53 -110.20
CA GLU A 65 -63.89 -25.28 -109.51
C GLU A 65 -62.81 -25.53 -108.44
N ASN A 66 -62.82 -26.72 -107.86
CA ASN A 66 -61.89 -27.11 -106.80
C ASN A 66 -60.46 -27.32 -107.35
N SER A 67 -60.31 -27.74 -108.61
CA SER A 67 -58.99 -27.88 -109.25
C SER A 67 -58.38 -26.51 -109.61
N LEU A 68 -59.18 -25.57 -110.12
CA LEU A 68 -58.75 -24.20 -110.39
C LEU A 68 -58.35 -23.48 -109.10
N PHE A 69 -59.13 -23.62 -108.03
CA PHE A 69 -58.78 -23.04 -106.73
C PHE A 69 -57.45 -23.58 -106.20
N ARG A 70 -57.20 -24.89 -106.35
CA ARG A 70 -55.91 -25.49 -105.94
C ARG A 70 -54.74 -24.97 -106.76
N LEU A 71 -54.89 -24.81 -108.08
CA LEU A 71 -53.82 -24.30 -108.94
C LEU A 71 -53.48 -22.84 -108.62
N VAL A 72 -54.50 -21.99 -108.48
CA VAL A 72 -54.31 -20.57 -108.12
C VAL A 72 -53.71 -20.45 -106.72
N LYS A 73 -54.18 -21.25 -105.76
CA LYS A 73 -53.58 -21.30 -104.43
C LYS A 73 -52.10 -21.66 -104.49
N PHE A 74 -51.74 -22.66 -105.28
CA PHE A 74 -50.34 -23.09 -105.44
C PHE A 74 -49.47 -21.99 -106.06
N GLN A 75 -49.97 -21.28 -107.07
CA GLN A 75 -49.27 -20.15 -107.68
C GLN A 75 -49.13 -18.96 -106.73
N VAL A 76 -50.14 -18.66 -105.92
CA VAL A 76 -50.06 -17.61 -104.90
C VAL A 76 -49.06 -18.00 -103.80
N GLU A 77 -49.03 -19.26 -103.41
CA GLU A 77 -48.04 -19.80 -102.45
C GLU A 77 -46.61 -19.73 -103.03
N GLU A 78 -46.40 -20.06 -104.31
CA GLU A 78 -45.09 -19.90 -104.97
C GLU A 78 -44.66 -18.42 -105.05
N VAL A 79 -45.54 -17.51 -105.45
CA VAL A 79 -45.21 -16.07 -105.51
C VAL A 79 -44.96 -15.48 -104.12
N ALA A 80 -45.70 -15.93 -103.10
CA ALA A 80 -45.45 -15.53 -101.71
C ALA A 80 -44.11 -16.07 -101.20
N ALA A 81 -43.76 -17.31 -101.56
CA ALA A 81 -42.48 -17.93 -101.20
C ALA A 81 -41.28 -17.26 -101.90
N GLU A 82 -41.40 -16.92 -103.19
CA GLU A 82 -40.37 -16.17 -103.93
C GLU A 82 -40.17 -14.77 -103.35
N ARG A 83 -41.26 -14.09 -102.95
CA ARG A 83 -41.18 -12.78 -102.30
C ARG A 83 -40.55 -12.86 -100.91
N ASN A 84 -40.71 -13.95 -100.19
CA ASN A 84 -40.09 -14.16 -98.88
C ASN A 84 -38.59 -14.51 -99.01
N ASN A 85 -38.21 -15.24 -100.06
CA ASN A 85 -36.81 -15.62 -100.32
C ASN A 85 -35.96 -14.47 -100.91
N ASN A 86 -36.58 -13.51 -101.60
CA ASN A 86 -35.89 -12.34 -102.20
C ASN A 86 -36.02 -11.06 -101.36
N MET A 87 -36.13 -11.17 -100.03
CA MET A 87 -36.04 -10.02 -99.13
C MET A 87 -34.58 -9.56 -99.03
N HIS A 88 -34.32 -8.26 -99.24
CA HIS A 88 -32.97 -7.69 -99.16
C HIS A 88 -32.39 -7.95 -97.75
N PRO A 89 -31.16 -8.50 -97.60
CA PRO A 89 -30.63 -8.92 -96.30
C PRO A 89 -30.58 -7.80 -95.25
N ARG A 90 -30.51 -6.54 -95.68
CA ARG A 90 -30.58 -5.35 -94.81
C ARG A 90 -31.95 -5.17 -94.14
N GLN A 91 -33.05 -5.51 -94.82
CA GLN A 91 -34.40 -5.46 -94.25
C GLN A 91 -34.70 -6.65 -93.32
N GLY A 92 -34.06 -7.80 -93.55
CA GLY A 92 -34.10 -8.94 -92.63
C GLY A 92 -33.40 -8.63 -91.30
N GLN A 93 -32.20 -8.04 -91.37
CA GLN A 93 -31.44 -7.61 -90.19
C GLN A 93 -32.15 -6.50 -89.40
N GLU A 94 -32.69 -5.48 -90.08
CA GLU A 94 -33.44 -4.41 -89.40
C GLU A 94 -34.68 -4.93 -88.67
N ARG A 95 -35.37 -5.95 -89.22
CA ARG A 95 -36.50 -6.60 -88.54
C ARG A 95 -36.06 -7.43 -87.34
N THR A 96 -35.02 -8.25 -87.47
CA THR A 96 -34.50 -9.04 -86.32
C THR A 96 -33.96 -8.15 -85.22
N ASP A 97 -33.26 -7.06 -85.56
CA ASP A 97 -32.75 -6.10 -84.58
C ASP A 97 -33.91 -5.34 -83.91
N SER A 98 -34.97 -5.01 -84.67
CA SER A 98 -36.18 -4.42 -84.10
C SER A 98 -36.92 -5.38 -83.16
N ASP A 99 -36.98 -6.67 -83.47
CA ASP A 99 -37.61 -7.69 -82.62
C ASP A 99 -36.78 -7.96 -81.36
N ILE A 100 -35.44 -8.01 -81.47
CA ILE A 100 -34.52 -8.16 -80.33
C ILE A 100 -34.59 -6.94 -79.41
N THR A 101 -34.56 -5.72 -79.96
CA THR A 101 -34.66 -4.49 -79.16
C THR A 101 -36.03 -4.37 -78.49
N LEU A 102 -37.11 -4.77 -79.17
CA LEU A 102 -38.45 -4.84 -78.58
C LEU A 102 -38.53 -5.90 -77.47
N GLY A 103 -37.91 -7.07 -77.67
CA GLY A 103 -37.79 -8.13 -76.66
C GLY A 103 -37.02 -7.66 -75.42
N LEU A 104 -35.86 -7.04 -75.62
CA LEU A 104 -35.03 -6.49 -74.55
C LEU A 104 -35.75 -5.37 -73.80
N ALA A 105 -36.45 -4.47 -74.51
CA ALA A 105 -37.23 -3.41 -73.89
C ALA A 105 -38.36 -3.98 -73.02
N ARG A 106 -39.04 -5.05 -73.47
CA ARG A 106 -40.07 -5.75 -72.68
C ARG A 106 -39.48 -6.43 -71.44
N GLU A 107 -38.32 -7.06 -71.54
CA GLU A 107 -37.64 -7.68 -70.39
C GLU A 107 -37.15 -6.64 -69.38
N LEU A 108 -36.55 -5.54 -69.84
CA LEU A 108 -36.13 -4.43 -68.97
C LEU A 108 -37.33 -3.78 -68.28
N ALA A 109 -38.43 -3.56 -69.01
CA ALA A 109 -39.67 -3.05 -68.42
C ALA A 109 -40.21 -4.02 -67.36
N ARG A 110 -40.18 -5.33 -67.62
CA ARG A 110 -40.58 -6.34 -66.64
C ARG A 110 -39.68 -6.32 -65.40
N GLN A 111 -38.36 -6.25 -65.55
CA GLN A 111 -37.41 -6.17 -64.44
C GLN A 111 -37.61 -4.89 -63.62
N GLN A 112 -37.87 -3.75 -64.26
CA GLN A 112 -38.18 -2.49 -63.58
C GLN A 112 -39.49 -2.58 -62.80
N VAL A 113 -40.51 -3.22 -63.38
CA VAL A 113 -41.79 -3.47 -62.68
C VAL A 113 -41.59 -4.42 -61.49
N GLU A 114 -40.80 -5.48 -61.64
CA GLU A 114 -40.49 -6.40 -60.55
C GLU A 114 -39.66 -5.71 -59.44
N ALA A 115 -38.64 -4.92 -59.79
CA ALA A 115 -37.83 -4.17 -58.84
C ALA A 115 -38.63 -3.08 -58.10
N SER A 116 -39.50 -2.35 -58.81
CA SER A 116 -40.38 -1.36 -58.21
C SER A 116 -41.44 -2.02 -57.32
N ARG A 117 -41.99 -3.17 -57.71
CA ARG A 117 -42.87 -3.97 -56.87
C ARG A 117 -42.17 -4.43 -55.59
N CYS A 118 -40.94 -4.92 -55.67
CA CYS A 118 -40.14 -5.27 -54.49
C CYS A 118 -39.94 -4.05 -53.58
N LEU A 119 -39.53 -2.91 -54.14
CA LEU A 119 -39.33 -1.68 -53.37
C LEU A 119 -40.62 -1.20 -52.70
N GLN A 120 -41.76 -1.28 -53.40
CA GLN A 120 -43.07 -0.99 -52.82
C GLN A 120 -43.44 -1.95 -51.69
N LEU A 121 -43.10 -3.25 -51.79
CA LEU A 121 -43.29 -4.21 -50.70
C LEU A 121 -42.44 -3.84 -49.48
N HIS A 122 -41.17 -3.47 -49.68
CA HIS A 122 -40.29 -2.99 -48.61
C HIS A 122 -40.84 -1.72 -47.93
N LEU A 123 -41.45 -0.80 -48.68
CA LEU A 123 -42.02 0.44 -48.12
C LEU A 123 -43.39 0.25 -47.45
N ASN A 124 -44.25 -0.59 -48.02
CA ASN A 124 -45.66 -0.67 -47.62
C ASN A 124 -45.92 -1.78 -46.59
N VAL A 125 -45.17 -2.88 -46.62
CA VAL A 125 -45.37 -4.01 -45.70
C VAL A 125 -44.68 -3.70 -44.36
N ALA A 126 -45.46 -3.59 -43.29
CA ALA A 126 -44.94 -3.30 -41.95
C ALA A 126 -43.91 -4.34 -41.47
N ASN A 127 -44.19 -5.63 -41.65
CA ASN A 127 -43.30 -6.72 -41.21
C ASN A 127 -41.91 -6.67 -41.87
N LEU A 128 -41.81 -6.23 -43.13
CA LEU A 128 -40.52 -6.11 -43.81
C LEU A 128 -39.72 -4.91 -43.28
N ARG A 129 -40.39 -3.79 -43.00
CA ARG A 129 -39.76 -2.62 -42.37
C ARG A 129 -39.25 -2.92 -40.97
N ASP A 130 -40.04 -3.64 -40.19
CA ASP A 130 -39.64 -4.03 -38.83
C ASP A 130 -38.42 -4.97 -38.88
N LEU A 131 -38.42 -5.93 -39.81
CA LEU A 131 -37.28 -6.84 -40.03
C LEU A 131 -36.02 -6.09 -40.48
N GLU A 132 -36.12 -5.13 -41.40
CA GLU A 132 -34.99 -4.29 -41.83
C GLU A 132 -34.42 -3.47 -40.67
N MET A 133 -35.30 -2.89 -39.86
CA MET A 133 -34.92 -2.15 -38.65
C MET A 133 -34.23 -3.06 -37.63
N GLU A 134 -34.69 -4.30 -37.47
CA GLU A 134 -34.04 -5.30 -36.61
C GLU A 134 -32.67 -5.71 -37.15
N VAL A 135 -32.53 -5.92 -38.46
CA VAL A 135 -31.25 -6.22 -39.11
C VAL A 135 -30.26 -5.05 -38.95
N ALA A 136 -30.72 -3.81 -39.11
CA ALA A 136 -29.90 -2.62 -38.88
C ALA A 136 -29.48 -2.47 -37.41
N LYS A 137 -30.39 -2.75 -36.47
CA LYS A 137 -30.09 -2.81 -35.03
C LYS A 137 -29.06 -3.91 -34.72
N ALA A 138 -29.15 -5.07 -35.36
CA ALA A 138 -28.20 -6.16 -35.18
C ALA A 138 -26.80 -5.78 -35.72
N HIS A 139 -26.72 -5.16 -36.90
CA HIS A 139 -25.46 -4.68 -37.47
C HIS A 139 -24.80 -3.61 -36.60
N THR A 140 -25.57 -2.64 -36.11
CA THR A 140 -25.06 -1.60 -35.21
C THR A 140 -24.61 -2.17 -33.87
N ALA A 141 -25.35 -3.11 -33.28
CA ALA A 141 -24.95 -3.82 -32.06
C ALA A 141 -23.64 -4.60 -32.24
N LEU A 142 -23.48 -5.28 -33.39
CA LEU A 142 -22.25 -6.00 -33.72
C LEU A 142 -21.06 -5.05 -33.91
N SER A 143 -21.25 -3.93 -34.59
CA SER A 143 -20.23 -2.89 -34.76
C SER A 143 -19.79 -2.29 -33.42
N ILE A 144 -20.74 -1.98 -32.53
CA ILE A 144 -20.46 -1.48 -31.18
C ILE A 144 -19.70 -2.54 -30.37
N LYS A 145 -20.11 -3.81 -30.42
CA LYS A 145 -19.42 -4.91 -29.74
C LYS A 145 -17.98 -5.05 -30.24
N SER A 146 -17.76 -4.98 -31.55
CA SER A 146 -16.42 -5.01 -32.15
C SER A 146 -15.56 -3.85 -31.66
N LYS A 147 -16.11 -2.63 -31.61
CA LYS A 147 -15.41 -1.43 -31.12
C LYS A 147 -15.06 -1.54 -29.63
N ILE A 148 -15.97 -2.05 -28.80
CA ILE A 148 -15.70 -2.29 -27.37
C ILE A 148 -14.55 -3.28 -27.22
N MET A 149 -14.57 -4.39 -27.96
CA MET A 149 -13.49 -5.39 -27.91
C MET A 149 -12.15 -4.81 -28.37
N SER A 150 -12.15 -3.96 -29.40
CA SER A 150 -10.96 -3.26 -29.86
C SER A 150 -10.39 -2.33 -28.78
N ASN A 151 -11.24 -1.53 -28.14
CA ASN A 151 -10.82 -0.62 -27.07
C ASN A 151 -10.28 -1.38 -25.86
N VAL A 152 -10.86 -2.53 -25.53
CA VAL A 152 -10.35 -3.41 -24.44
C VAL A 152 -8.97 -3.94 -24.78
N LYS A 153 -8.75 -4.42 -26.02
CA LYS A 153 -7.42 -4.87 -26.47
C LYS A 153 -6.39 -3.75 -26.39
N GLN A 154 -6.71 -2.57 -26.92
CA GLN A 154 -5.83 -1.41 -26.89
C GLN A 154 -5.48 -0.99 -25.45
N SER A 155 -6.48 -0.93 -24.56
CA SER A 155 -6.23 -0.62 -23.15
C SER A 155 -5.35 -1.66 -22.43
N LEU A 156 -5.44 -2.94 -22.81
CA LEU A 156 -4.56 -3.98 -22.27
C LEU A 156 -3.13 -3.83 -22.78
N GLU A 157 -2.94 -3.51 -24.06
CA GLU A 157 -1.63 -3.24 -24.66
C GLU A 157 -0.97 -2.00 -24.03
N ASP A 158 -1.73 -0.91 -23.85
CA ASP A 158 -1.22 0.31 -23.23
C ASP A 158 -0.79 0.05 -21.77
N ARG A 159 -1.60 -0.70 -21.00
CA ARG A 159 -1.23 -1.12 -19.63
C ARG A 159 0.00 -2.03 -19.58
N GLN A 160 0.21 -2.87 -20.60
CA GLN A 160 1.41 -3.69 -20.68
C GLN A 160 2.64 -2.83 -20.94
N ARG A 161 2.56 -1.85 -21.86
CA ARG A 161 3.63 -0.89 -22.12
C ARG A 161 3.97 -0.05 -20.89
N GLU A 162 2.97 0.50 -20.20
CA GLU A 162 3.17 1.26 -18.96
C GLU A 162 3.88 0.42 -17.88
N ARG A 163 3.54 -0.87 -17.77
CA ARG A 163 4.22 -1.79 -16.84
C ARG A 163 5.68 -2.03 -17.24
N GLU A 164 5.96 -2.21 -18.52
CA GLU A 164 7.32 -2.39 -19.02
C GLU A 164 8.17 -1.13 -18.79
N GLU A 165 7.63 0.05 -19.05
CA GLU A 165 8.28 1.33 -18.77
C GLU A 165 8.54 1.52 -17.28
N ALA A 166 7.57 1.22 -16.42
CA ALA A 166 7.74 1.29 -14.96
C ALA A 166 8.82 0.31 -14.46
N LEU A 167 8.86 -0.92 -14.99
CA LEU A 167 9.90 -1.90 -14.66
C LEU A 167 11.29 -1.45 -15.14
N ALA A 168 11.37 -0.81 -16.31
CA ALA A 168 12.62 -0.25 -16.82
C ALA A 168 13.13 0.90 -15.94
N GLN A 169 12.24 1.79 -15.51
CA GLN A 169 12.57 2.87 -14.57
C GLN A 169 13.02 2.34 -13.21
N GLN A 170 12.34 1.31 -12.66
CA GLN A 170 12.77 0.66 -11.42
C GLN A 170 14.19 0.07 -11.53
N ARG A 171 14.49 -0.63 -12.62
CA ARG A 171 15.84 -1.17 -12.86
C ARG A 171 16.89 -0.07 -12.97
N ALA A 172 16.58 1.06 -13.61
CA ALA A 172 17.50 2.19 -13.70
C ALA A 172 17.81 2.78 -12.31
N VAL A 173 16.78 2.99 -11.47
CA VAL A 173 16.96 3.48 -10.09
C VAL A 173 17.76 2.48 -9.25
N GLU A 174 17.52 1.18 -9.38
CA GLU A 174 18.31 0.16 -8.68
C GLU A 174 19.79 0.18 -9.09
N GLN A 175 20.08 0.37 -10.38
CA GLN A 175 21.45 0.51 -10.89
C GLN A 175 22.13 1.76 -10.31
N GLU A 176 21.46 2.92 -10.34
CA GLU A 176 21.99 4.17 -9.75
C GLU A 176 22.29 4.01 -8.25
N GLN A 177 21.40 3.36 -7.49
CA GLN A 177 21.62 3.09 -6.07
C GLN A 177 22.81 2.15 -5.82
N LEU A 178 22.99 1.12 -6.65
CA LEU A 178 24.13 0.22 -6.56
C LEU A 178 25.45 0.93 -6.88
N GLU A 179 25.46 1.80 -7.89
CA GLU A 179 26.60 2.65 -8.21
C GLU A 179 26.94 3.62 -7.09
N GLU A 180 25.93 4.27 -6.50
CA GLU A 180 26.14 5.20 -5.39
C GLU A 180 26.73 4.47 -4.17
N LYS A 181 26.21 3.28 -3.84
CA LYS A 181 26.77 2.42 -2.78
C LYS A 181 28.22 2.04 -3.06
N ARG A 182 28.55 1.66 -4.30
CA ARG A 182 29.94 1.35 -4.71
C ARG A 182 30.85 2.57 -4.55
N ARG A 183 30.42 3.76 -5.00
CA ARG A 183 31.18 5.02 -4.84
C ARG A 183 31.41 5.36 -3.37
N ARG A 184 30.40 5.22 -2.51
CA ARG A 184 30.53 5.44 -1.06
C ARG A 184 31.53 4.45 -0.43
N ALA A 185 31.46 3.17 -0.80
CA ALA A 185 32.40 2.16 -0.31
C ALA A 185 33.86 2.45 -0.75
N GLN A 186 34.06 2.85 -2.01
CA GLN A 186 35.38 3.24 -2.53
C GLN A 186 35.92 4.48 -1.81
N LYS A 187 35.10 5.52 -1.61
CA LYS A 187 35.49 6.72 -0.83
C LYS A 187 35.87 6.36 0.60
N ALA A 188 35.11 5.49 1.26
CA ALA A 188 35.43 5.05 2.62
C ALA A 188 36.72 4.22 2.67
N ALA A 189 36.98 3.37 1.67
CA ALA A 189 38.21 2.61 1.57
C ALA A 189 39.44 3.52 1.34
N ALA A 190 39.32 4.50 0.45
CA ALA A 190 40.36 5.51 0.21
C ALA A 190 40.66 6.30 1.49
N PHE A 191 39.62 6.79 2.18
CA PHE A 191 39.79 7.51 3.44
C PHE A 191 40.49 6.67 4.51
N ARG A 192 40.16 5.38 4.64
CA ARG A 192 40.84 4.46 5.57
C ARG A 192 42.31 4.27 5.20
N SER A 193 42.62 4.13 3.91
CA SER A 193 43.99 4.04 3.41
C SER A 193 44.79 5.29 3.79
N ASP A 194 44.23 6.48 3.54
CA ASP A 194 44.87 7.76 3.87
C ASP A 194 45.08 7.94 5.39
N LEU A 195 44.14 7.45 6.21
CA LEU A 195 44.29 7.46 7.66
C LEU A 195 45.42 6.54 8.12
N MET A 196 45.54 5.36 7.52
CA MET A 196 46.61 4.41 7.82
C MET A 196 47.98 4.94 7.39
N THR A 197 48.07 5.61 6.23
CA THR A 197 49.32 6.27 5.81
C THR A 197 49.69 7.38 6.78
N GLN A 198 48.77 8.28 7.15
CA GLN A 198 49.03 9.32 8.17
C GLN A 198 49.48 8.76 9.51
N ILE A 199 48.88 7.67 9.99
CA ILE A 199 49.30 6.99 11.23
C ILE A 199 50.72 6.44 11.10
N SER A 200 51.04 5.82 9.97
CA SER A 200 52.37 5.26 9.73
C SER A 200 53.44 6.35 9.62
N GLU A 201 53.16 7.45 8.93
CA GLU A 201 54.02 8.63 8.86
C GLU A 201 54.25 9.25 10.25
N ALA A 202 53.18 9.40 11.05
CA ALA A 202 53.28 9.90 12.42
C ALA A 202 54.08 8.96 13.34
N ARG A 203 54.02 7.65 13.12
CA ARG A 203 54.83 6.67 13.84
C ARG A 203 56.31 6.77 13.46
N ILE A 204 56.60 6.92 12.16
CA ILE A 204 57.97 7.12 11.65
C ILE A 204 58.57 8.41 12.22
N LYS A 205 57.81 9.52 12.22
CA LYS A 205 58.23 10.79 12.83
C LYS A 205 58.56 10.61 14.32
N ARG A 206 57.65 10.05 15.11
CA ARG A 206 57.89 9.78 16.54
C ARG A 206 59.14 8.93 16.80
N LEU A 207 59.39 7.91 15.96
CA LEU A 207 60.61 7.09 16.07
C LEU A 207 61.88 7.89 15.73
N LYS A 208 61.83 8.78 14.74
CA LYS A 208 62.95 9.69 14.43
C LYS A 208 63.20 10.67 15.58
N ASP A 209 62.15 11.28 16.11
CA ASP A 209 62.25 12.23 17.22
C ASP A 209 62.81 11.55 18.48
N GLN A 210 62.37 10.32 18.77
CA GLN A 210 62.90 9.52 19.87
C GLN A 210 64.40 9.21 19.69
N LYS A 211 64.84 8.83 18.49
CA LYS A 211 66.26 8.59 18.21
C LYS A 211 67.08 9.87 18.40
N GLN A 212 66.60 11.01 17.90
CA GLN A 212 67.26 12.30 18.09
C GLN A 212 67.35 12.69 19.57
N ALA A 213 66.26 12.53 20.33
CA ALA A 213 66.25 12.80 21.77
C ALA A 213 67.25 11.90 22.54
N ILE A 214 67.37 10.62 22.17
CA ILE A 214 68.36 9.71 22.75
C ILE A 214 69.78 10.16 22.40
N GLU A 215 70.04 10.57 21.16
CA GLU A 215 71.37 11.06 20.74
C GLU A 215 71.76 12.35 21.48
N VAL A 216 70.83 13.30 21.61
CA VAL A 216 71.03 14.54 22.37
C VAL A 216 71.28 14.22 23.84
N GLY A 217 70.45 13.38 24.47
CA GLY A 217 70.63 13.00 25.87
C GLY A 217 71.96 12.26 26.13
N ARG A 218 72.44 11.45 25.18
CA ARG A 218 73.77 10.82 25.26
C ARG A 218 74.90 11.84 25.21
N ARG A 219 74.79 12.85 24.35
CA ARG A 219 75.78 13.95 24.28
C ARG A 219 75.79 14.77 25.57
N GLU A 220 74.62 15.18 26.06
CA GLU A 220 74.48 15.93 27.31
C GLU A 220 75.04 15.17 28.52
N LEU A 221 74.80 13.86 28.61
CA LEU A 221 75.39 13.02 29.66
C LEU A 221 76.91 12.92 29.55
N SER A 222 77.45 12.82 28.34
CA SER A 222 78.90 12.82 28.10
C SER A 222 79.53 14.15 28.52
N ASP A 223 78.89 15.27 28.18
CA ASP A 223 79.35 16.61 28.53
C ASP A 223 79.25 16.88 30.03
N CYS A 224 78.22 16.36 30.70
CA CYS A 224 78.11 16.46 32.16
C CYS A 224 79.18 15.61 32.86
N LYS A 225 79.44 14.38 32.39
CA LYS A 225 80.47 13.52 32.95
C LYS A 225 81.86 14.14 32.82
N SER A 226 82.19 14.68 31.65
CA SER A 226 83.50 15.33 31.43
C SER A 226 83.68 16.57 32.32
N LYS A 227 82.63 17.38 32.52
CA LYS A 227 82.65 18.49 33.48
C LYS A 227 82.88 18.02 34.91
N ILE A 228 82.16 17.00 35.36
CA ILE A 228 82.33 16.43 36.72
C ILE A 228 83.74 15.88 36.91
N GLU A 229 84.30 15.18 35.92
CA GLU A 229 85.67 14.67 35.97
C GLU A 229 86.70 15.81 36.05
N GLN A 230 86.52 16.87 35.28
CA GLN A 230 87.37 18.07 35.35
C GLN A 230 87.27 18.78 36.70
N ASP A 231 86.07 18.91 37.27
CA ASP A 231 85.87 19.54 38.56
C ASP A 231 86.45 18.69 39.70
N ASN A 232 86.30 17.36 39.65
CA ASN A 232 86.94 16.43 40.58
C ASN A 232 88.47 16.52 40.52
N LEU A 233 89.06 16.65 39.33
CA LEU A 233 90.50 16.84 39.16
C LEU A 233 90.97 18.16 39.76
N LYS A 234 90.23 19.26 39.54
CA LYS A 234 90.54 20.57 40.17
C LYS A 234 90.44 20.49 41.69
N ASP A 235 89.41 19.86 42.22
CA ASP A 235 89.25 19.67 43.66
C ASP A 235 90.37 18.81 44.27
N ALA A 236 90.83 17.78 43.55
CA ALA A 236 91.97 16.98 43.97
C ALA A 236 93.26 17.80 44.03
N ILE A 237 93.52 18.65 43.01
CA ILE A 237 94.67 19.58 42.99
C ILE A 237 94.58 20.55 44.18
N ASN A 238 93.42 21.17 44.39
CA ASN A 238 93.18 22.09 45.50
C ASN A 238 93.41 21.41 46.86
N LYS A 239 92.95 20.17 47.04
CA LYS A 239 93.19 19.40 48.27
C LYS A 239 94.66 19.06 48.48
N VAL A 240 95.41 18.80 47.42
CA VAL A 240 96.87 18.58 47.50
C VAL A 240 97.58 19.87 47.93
N GLU A 241 97.20 21.02 47.39
CA GLU A 241 97.73 22.32 47.81
C GLU A 241 97.37 22.65 49.27
N GLN A 242 96.12 22.44 49.67
CA GLN A 242 95.69 22.58 51.06
C GLN A 242 96.45 21.65 52.00
N ARG A 243 96.68 20.40 51.59
CA ARG A 243 97.47 19.44 52.37
C ARG A 243 98.92 19.89 52.52
N ARG A 244 99.52 20.47 51.47
CA ARG A 244 100.88 21.04 51.54
C ARG A 244 100.94 22.20 52.51
N MET A 245 100.00 23.15 52.41
CA MET A 245 99.86 24.27 53.36
C MET A 245 99.67 23.78 54.79
N LEU A 246 98.84 22.75 55.01
CA LEU A 246 98.62 22.16 56.32
C LEU A 246 99.87 21.46 56.86
N LEU A 247 100.65 20.76 56.03
CA LEU A 247 101.92 20.16 56.44
C LEU A 247 102.95 21.23 56.83
N GLU A 248 103.06 22.30 56.07
CA GLU A 248 103.92 23.45 56.40
C GLU A 248 103.48 24.11 57.73
N SER A 249 102.17 24.25 57.95
CA SER A 249 101.63 24.73 59.24
C SER A 249 101.86 23.74 60.39
N LEU A 250 101.83 22.43 60.10
CA LEU A 250 102.07 21.38 61.08
C LEU A 250 103.53 21.37 61.50
N ASP A 251 104.47 21.56 60.58
CA ASP A 251 105.91 21.68 60.89
C ASP A 251 106.20 22.92 61.74
N GLN A 252 105.54 24.05 61.47
CA GLN A 252 105.60 25.24 62.32
C GLN A 252 105.03 24.96 63.73
N SER A 253 103.89 24.26 63.81
CA SER A 253 103.28 23.88 65.08
C SER A 253 104.12 22.84 65.85
N ALA A 254 104.81 21.93 65.16
CA ALA A 254 105.69 20.92 65.74
C ALA A 254 106.97 21.56 66.30
N ALA A 255 107.49 22.61 65.65
CA ALA A 255 108.56 23.44 66.19
C ALA A 255 108.14 24.15 67.49
N MET A 256 106.93 24.73 67.52
CA MET A 256 106.32 25.30 68.73
C MET A 256 106.07 24.25 69.82
N LEU A 257 105.65 23.03 69.44
CA LEU A 257 105.44 21.91 70.36
C LEU A 257 106.74 21.36 70.94
N ARG A 258 107.86 21.39 70.21
CA ARG A 258 109.19 21.06 70.77
C ARG A 258 109.60 22.08 71.83
N GLN A 259 109.40 23.37 71.56
CA GLN A 259 109.66 24.44 72.53
C GLN A 259 108.79 24.33 73.79
N THR A 260 107.52 23.93 73.65
CA THR A 260 106.62 23.73 74.79
C THR A 260 106.79 22.38 75.50
N ARG A 261 107.25 21.32 74.81
CA ARG A 261 107.62 20.03 75.42
C ARG A 261 108.87 20.15 76.29
N GLU A 262 109.83 20.97 75.92
CA GLU A 262 110.98 21.30 76.78
C GLU A 262 110.53 21.98 78.08
N ALA A 263 109.46 22.79 78.03
CA ALA A 263 108.85 23.41 79.21
C ALA A 263 107.95 22.44 80.03
N TYR A 264 107.23 21.52 79.37
CA TYR A 264 106.30 20.59 80.01
C TYR A 264 106.93 19.27 80.50
N ALA A 265 108.15 18.93 80.08
CA ALA A 265 108.87 17.73 80.52
C ALA A 265 109.28 17.76 82.01
N LEU A 266 109.21 18.91 82.67
CA LEU A 266 109.44 19.06 84.11
C LEU A 266 108.21 18.75 84.98
N ALA A 267 106.99 18.65 84.42
CA ALA A 267 105.79 18.83 85.25
C ALA A 267 105.05 17.56 85.67
N GLN A 268 104.94 16.47 84.89
CA GLN A 268 104.07 15.34 85.29
C GLN A 268 104.55 13.97 84.80
N LYS A 269 105.29 13.27 85.66
CA LYS A 269 105.36 11.80 85.66
C LYS A 269 104.44 11.30 86.78
N ASN A 270 103.57 10.36 86.43
CA ASN A 270 102.74 9.49 87.28
C ASN A 270 101.31 9.97 87.56
N LYS A 271 100.36 9.43 86.77
CA LYS A 271 98.99 9.14 87.22
C LYS A 271 98.63 7.69 86.88
N PRO A 272 97.87 6.98 87.72
CA PRO A 272 97.63 5.56 87.56
C PRO A 272 96.47 5.26 86.60
N GLU A 273 96.60 4.19 85.81
CA GLU A 273 95.69 3.74 84.74
C GLU A 273 94.33 3.20 85.23
N ARG A 274 94.05 3.23 86.53
CA ARG A 274 92.85 2.63 87.14
C ARG A 274 91.54 3.38 86.83
N GLY A 275 91.62 4.66 86.45
CA GLY A 275 90.45 5.46 86.04
C GLY A 275 89.96 5.19 84.60
N VAL A 276 90.74 4.50 83.76
CA VAL A 276 90.36 4.26 82.36
C VAL A 276 89.26 3.19 82.27
N LEU A 277 89.30 2.16 83.12
CA LEU A 277 88.31 1.08 83.13
C LEU A 277 86.97 1.50 83.76
N ASP A 278 86.99 2.27 84.86
CA ASP A 278 85.76 2.82 85.47
C ASP A 278 85.12 3.92 84.60
N ALA A 279 85.92 4.65 83.81
CA ALA A 279 85.39 5.60 82.82
C ALA A 279 84.78 4.92 81.57
N LEU A 280 85.20 3.70 81.23
CA LEU A 280 84.70 2.97 80.06
C LEU A 280 83.33 2.32 80.29
N GLY A 281 82.97 1.97 81.54
CA GLY A 281 81.67 1.38 81.88
C GLY A 281 80.44 2.23 81.50
N PRO A 282 80.38 3.51 81.90
CA PRO A 282 79.30 4.42 81.50
C PRO A 282 79.27 4.68 79.98
N VAL A 283 80.43 4.73 79.32
CA VAL A 283 80.55 4.99 77.88
C VAL A 283 80.05 3.80 77.06
N THR A 284 80.41 2.58 77.45
CA THR A 284 79.95 1.34 76.81
C THR A 284 78.46 1.11 77.04
N ALA A 285 77.94 1.34 78.25
CA ALA A 285 76.51 1.28 78.53
C ALA A 285 75.71 2.33 77.73
N ALA A 286 76.24 3.56 77.62
CA ALA A 286 75.65 4.60 76.79
C ALA A 286 75.65 4.22 75.30
N PHE A 287 76.72 3.61 74.79
CA PHE A 287 76.79 3.11 73.41
C PHE A 287 75.75 2.02 73.13
N VAL A 288 75.63 1.02 74.02
CA VAL A 288 74.63 -0.06 73.90
C VAL A 288 73.21 0.50 73.99
N SER A 289 72.93 1.46 74.86
CA SER A 289 71.61 2.10 74.93
C SER A 289 71.29 2.91 73.67
N LYS A 290 72.28 3.61 73.09
CA LYS A 290 72.12 4.39 71.85
C LYS A 290 71.91 3.49 70.64
N THR A 291 72.62 2.36 70.53
CA THR A 291 72.41 1.41 69.44
C THR A 291 71.04 0.75 69.53
N ARG A 292 70.60 0.39 70.75
CA ARG A 292 69.25 -0.16 70.98
C ARG A 292 68.13 0.83 70.65
N LYS A 293 68.30 2.12 71.01
CA LYS A 293 67.39 3.20 70.58
C LYS A 293 67.36 3.35 69.06
N ARG A 294 68.52 3.41 68.40
CA ARG A 294 68.59 3.50 66.93
C ARG A 294 67.87 2.34 66.23
N GLN A 295 68.00 1.12 66.74
CA GLN A 295 67.28 -0.03 66.19
C GLN A 295 65.75 0.10 66.35
N LEU A 296 65.28 0.59 67.51
CA LEU A 296 63.84 0.85 67.71
C LEU A 296 63.34 1.96 66.79
N ASP A 297 64.09 3.04 66.63
CA ASP A 297 63.76 4.15 65.73
C ASP A 297 63.72 3.67 64.27
N GLU A 298 64.64 2.79 63.85
CA GLU A 298 64.63 2.16 62.52
C GLU A 298 63.40 1.27 62.31
N ILE A 299 62.99 0.48 63.31
CA ILE A 299 61.78 -0.35 63.22
C ILE A 299 60.54 0.55 63.10
N GLN A 300 60.42 1.58 63.94
CA GLN A 300 59.30 2.53 63.86
C GLN A 300 59.26 3.26 62.52
N ALA A 301 60.41 3.68 61.98
CA ALA A 301 60.48 4.32 60.67
C ALA A 301 60.05 3.35 59.55
N ARG A 302 60.38 2.05 59.65
CA ARG A 302 59.91 1.03 58.71
C ARG A 302 58.40 0.83 58.80
N ASP A 303 57.83 0.78 60.00
CA ASP A 303 56.38 0.61 60.18
C ASP A 303 55.60 1.80 59.65
N ILE A 304 56.07 3.04 59.90
CA ILE A 304 55.46 4.26 59.37
C ILE A 304 55.52 4.27 57.84
N ASN A 305 56.66 3.88 57.24
CA ASN A 305 56.79 3.81 55.79
C ASN A 305 55.93 2.70 55.19
N ALA A 306 55.82 1.55 55.84
CA ALA A 306 54.95 0.45 55.40
C ALA A 306 53.47 0.87 55.44
N ALA A 307 53.02 1.55 56.50
CA ALA A 307 51.67 2.08 56.59
C ALA A 307 51.39 3.13 55.50
N ARG A 308 52.35 4.02 55.23
CA ARG A 308 52.24 5.03 54.17
C ARG A 308 52.16 4.40 52.78
N LEU A 309 52.98 3.39 52.49
CA LEU A 309 52.91 2.63 51.25
C LEU A 309 51.59 1.86 51.12
N GLY A 310 51.10 1.27 52.22
CA GLY A 310 49.79 0.61 52.25
C GLY A 310 48.64 1.56 51.92
N PHE A 311 48.66 2.78 52.46
CA PHE A 311 47.68 3.82 52.12
C PHE A 311 47.75 4.22 50.65
N GLN A 312 48.95 4.44 50.10
CA GLN A 312 49.14 4.76 48.69
C GLN A 312 48.65 3.64 47.76
N LEU A 313 48.91 2.38 48.10
CA LEU A 313 48.40 1.23 47.34
C LEU A 313 46.88 1.14 47.39
N SER A 314 46.27 1.39 48.55
CA SER A 314 44.81 1.43 48.68
C SER A 314 44.19 2.54 47.83
N GLN A 315 44.84 3.70 47.77
CA GLN A 315 44.39 4.83 46.95
C GLN A 315 44.49 4.51 45.46
N ILE A 316 45.61 3.93 45.01
CA ILE A 316 45.79 3.48 43.61
C ILE A 316 44.74 2.44 43.23
N LYS A 317 44.45 1.48 44.13
CA LYS A 317 43.43 0.45 43.89
C LYS A 317 42.05 1.08 43.71
N HIS A 318 41.69 2.02 44.57
CA HIS A 318 40.40 2.73 44.47
C HIS A 318 40.30 3.58 43.19
N ASP A 319 41.39 4.24 42.79
CA ASP A 319 41.46 4.99 41.54
C ASP A 319 41.31 4.08 40.30
N LEU A 320 41.87 2.87 40.34
CA LEU A 320 41.68 1.87 39.28
C LEU A 320 40.23 1.38 39.22
N GLU A 321 39.64 1.02 40.35
CA GLU A 321 38.24 0.59 40.43
C GLU A 321 37.27 1.67 39.93
N SER A 322 37.49 2.93 40.28
CA SER A 322 36.67 4.05 39.82
C SER A 322 36.80 4.29 38.31
N ARG A 323 37.99 4.12 37.73
CA ARG A 323 38.22 4.18 36.28
C ARG A 323 37.52 3.05 35.55
N ASP A 324 37.59 1.83 36.07
CA ASP A 324 36.90 0.68 35.48
C ASP A 324 35.39 0.86 35.50
N GLN A 325 34.83 1.38 36.61
CA GLN A 325 33.42 1.73 36.70
C GLN A 325 33.03 2.82 35.68
N LEU A 326 33.86 3.85 35.51
CA LEU A 326 33.64 4.89 34.50
C LEU A 326 33.63 4.32 33.08
N ILE A 327 34.60 3.47 32.75
CA ILE A 327 34.68 2.80 31.44
C ILE A 327 33.43 1.95 31.21
N THR A 328 33.04 1.15 32.20
CA THR A 328 31.83 0.31 32.13
C THR A 328 30.58 1.15 31.88
N ASN A 329 30.44 2.27 32.60
CA ASN A 329 29.32 3.19 32.41
C ASN A 329 29.30 3.86 31.04
N LEU A 330 30.46 4.23 30.49
CA LEU A 330 30.57 4.77 29.13
C LEU A 330 30.16 3.73 28.09
N LEU A 331 30.61 2.48 28.24
CA LEU A 331 30.23 1.37 27.34
C LEU A 331 28.72 1.10 27.37
N ILE A 332 28.10 1.10 28.56
CA ILE A 332 26.64 0.95 28.70
C ILE A 332 25.91 2.08 27.97
N ARG A 333 26.34 3.35 28.16
CA ARG A 333 25.74 4.50 27.48
C ARG A 333 25.88 4.43 25.97
N GLU A 334 27.05 4.04 25.46
CA GLU A 334 27.25 3.85 24.01
C GLU A 334 26.37 2.75 23.44
N PHE A 335 26.24 1.63 24.16
CA PHE A 335 25.37 0.53 23.76
C PHE A 335 23.90 0.98 23.69
N GLN A 336 23.41 1.65 24.73
CA GLN A 336 22.05 2.20 24.77
C GLN A 336 21.82 3.24 23.67
N ALA A 337 22.79 4.11 23.38
CA ALA A 337 22.69 5.08 22.29
C ALA A 337 22.56 4.40 20.92
N LYS A 338 23.29 3.30 20.68
CA LYS A 338 23.17 2.49 19.46
C LYS A 338 21.82 1.79 19.35
N GLU A 339 21.31 1.21 20.42
CA GLU A 339 19.96 0.63 20.45
C GLU A 339 18.88 1.67 20.15
N ASN A 340 18.97 2.84 20.80
CA ASN A 340 18.03 3.94 20.58
C ASN A 340 18.05 4.42 19.12
N ALA A 341 19.24 4.53 18.51
CA ALA A 341 19.37 4.87 17.09
C ALA A 341 18.68 3.84 16.18
N MET A 342 18.89 2.54 16.43
CA MET A 342 18.21 1.47 15.70
C MET A 342 16.69 1.50 15.87
N VAL A 343 16.20 1.80 17.08
CA VAL A 343 14.76 1.92 17.34
C VAL A 343 14.17 3.13 16.62
N LEU A 344 14.87 4.27 16.59
CA LEU A 344 14.45 5.46 15.83
C LEU A 344 14.41 5.20 14.33
N GLU A 345 15.37 4.46 13.78
CA GLU A 345 15.39 4.07 12.37
C GLU A 345 14.20 3.16 12.02
N LYS A 346 13.91 2.16 12.88
CA LYS A 346 12.70 1.31 12.77
C LYS A 346 11.41 2.13 12.87
N ALA A 347 11.38 3.17 13.71
CA ALA A 347 10.23 4.05 13.82
C ALA A 347 10.03 4.91 12.56
N ARG A 348 11.11 5.47 12.00
CA ARG A 348 11.10 6.25 10.75
C ARG A 348 10.61 5.42 9.57
N THR A 349 11.12 4.20 9.41
CA THR A 349 10.69 3.29 8.34
C THR A 349 9.23 2.89 8.48
N LYS A 350 8.74 2.62 9.71
CA LYS A 350 7.31 2.39 9.96
C LYS A 350 6.44 3.61 9.62
N MET A 351 6.90 4.83 9.96
CA MET A 351 6.22 6.09 9.63
C MET A 351 6.10 6.28 8.12
N ALA A 352 7.20 6.09 7.37
CA ALA A 352 7.20 6.17 5.92
C ALA A 352 6.20 5.17 5.29
N LYS A 353 6.22 3.91 5.73
CA LYS A 353 5.24 2.90 5.27
C LYS A 353 3.80 3.29 5.58
N LYS A 354 3.53 3.88 6.75
CA LYS A 354 2.18 4.38 7.09
C LYS A 354 1.74 5.52 6.17
N GLN A 355 2.65 6.43 5.81
CA GLN A 355 2.37 7.51 4.87
C GLN A 355 2.09 6.96 3.47
N GLU A 356 2.91 6.03 2.98
CA GLU A 356 2.72 5.37 1.69
C GLU A 356 1.36 4.65 1.63
N ILE A 357 1.01 3.88 2.66
CA ILE A 357 -0.31 3.22 2.75
C ILE A 357 -1.44 4.27 2.78
N ARG A 358 -1.26 5.38 3.49
CA ARG A 358 -2.26 6.46 3.52
C ARG A 358 -2.46 7.07 2.14
N GLU A 359 -1.39 7.33 1.40
CA GLU A 359 -1.44 7.86 0.02
C GLU A 359 -2.14 6.87 -0.91
N GLN A 360 -1.82 5.58 -0.84
CA GLN A 360 -2.51 4.53 -1.59
C GLN A 360 -4.01 4.44 -1.27
N LEU A 361 -4.40 4.59 0.01
CA LEU A 361 -5.81 4.60 0.40
C LEU A 361 -6.53 5.87 -0.10
N LEU A 362 -5.85 7.01 -0.12
CA LEU A 362 -6.39 8.25 -0.67
C LEU A 362 -6.58 8.13 -2.18
N SER A 363 -5.60 7.61 -2.92
CA SER A 363 -5.73 7.39 -4.37
C SER A 363 -6.85 6.41 -4.70
N GLN A 364 -6.97 5.28 -3.97
CA GLN A 364 -8.09 4.36 -4.12
C GLN A 364 -9.44 5.04 -3.86
N ARG A 365 -9.52 5.94 -2.88
CA ARG A 365 -10.75 6.70 -2.59
C ARG A 365 -11.08 7.68 -3.71
N GLU A 366 -10.08 8.32 -4.30
CA GLU A 366 -10.23 9.21 -5.46
C GLU A 366 -10.68 8.45 -6.69
N GLU A 367 -10.09 7.28 -6.99
CA GLU A 367 -10.54 6.39 -8.06
C GLU A 367 -11.99 5.95 -7.85
N GLN A 368 -12.36 5.50 -6.64
CA GLN A 368 -13.74 5.12 -6.34
C GLN A 368 -14.72 6.29 -6.50
N LYS A 369 -14.33 7.51 -6.11
CA LYS A 369 -15.14 8.71 -6.35
C LYS A 369 -15.28 8.97 -7.85
N PHE A 370 -14.19 8.92 -8.61
CA PHE A 370 -14.22 9.08 -10.06
C PHE A 370 -15.18 8.10 -10.74
N PHE A 371 -15.14 6.81 -10.37
CA PHE A 371 -16.08 5.82 -10.92
C PHE A 371 -17.53 6.08 -10.51
N ARG A 372 -17.78 6.56 -9.28
CA ARG A 372 -19.12 6.95 -8.83
C ARG A 372 -19.64 8.16 -9.61
N ASP A 373 -18.81 9.19 -9.77
CA ASP A 373 -19.18 10.43 -10.46
C ASP A 373 -19.40 10.15 -11.96
N LYS A 374 -18.56 9.32 -12.58
CA LYS A 374 -18.75 8.84 -13.95
C LYS A 374 -20.06 8.05 -14.08
N ALA A 375 -20.36 7.15 -13.16
CA ALA A 375 -21.62 6.40 -13.18
C ALA A 375 -22.86 7.31 -13.03
N VAL A 376 -22.77 8.36 -12.21
CA VAL A 376 -23.82 9.38 -12.07
C VAL A 376 -23.98 10.20 -13.36
N GLN A 377 -22.87 10.63 -13.98
CA GLN A 377 -22.90 11.34 -15.26
C GLN A 377 -23.47 10.47 -16.38
N ASP A 378 -23.03 9.21 -16.49
CA ASP A 378 -23.55 8.24 -17.47
C ASP A 378 -25.05 7.96 -17.25
N ALA A 379 -25.51 7.99 -15.99
CA ALA A 379 -26.93 7.85 -15.65
C ALA A 379 -27.78 9.11 -15.89
N LEU A 380 -27.16 10.30 -15.93
CA LEU A 380 -27.81 11.57 -16.28
C LEU A 380 -27.97 11.74 -17.80
N VAL A 381 -27.04 11.20 -18.58
CA VAL A 381 -27.03 11.29 -20.05
C VAL A 381 -28.00 10.30 -20.71
N LYS A 382 -28.35 9.19 -20.04
CA LYS A 382 -29.35 8.25 -20.56
C LYS A 382 -30.78 8.77 -20.32
N PRO A 383 -31.63 8.86 -21.36
CA PRO A 383 -33.04 9.18 -21.17
C PRO A 383 -33.69 8.12 -20.27
N LYS A 384 -34.18 8.56 -19.11
CA LYS A 384 -34.87 7.71 -18.13
C LYS A 384 -36.30 7.44 -18.60
N ASP A 385 -36.43 6.49 -19.51
CA ASP A 385 -37.75 5.94 -19.83
C ASP A 385 -38.20 5.02 -18.67
N PRO A 386 -39.26 5.38 -17.92
CA PRO A 386 -39.76 4.58 -16.80
C PRO A 386 -40.23 3.17 -17.22
N MET A 387 -40.42 2.93 -18.51
CA MET A 387 -40.81 1.65 -19.07
C MET A 387 -39.63 0.81 -19.57
N CYS A 388 -38.40 1.33 -19.59
CA CYS A 388 -37.26 0.51 -20.02
C CYS A 388 -36.92 -0.56 -18.96
N PHE A 389 -36.45 -1.72 -19.42
CA PHE A 389 -36.10 -2.85 -18.56
C PHE A 389 -35.02 -2.49 -17.54
N GLY A 390 -34.01 -1.71 -17.93
CA GLY A 390 -32.92 -1.28 -17.06
C GLY A 390 -33.39 -0.40 -15.89
N GLU A 391 -34.27 0.56 -16.14
CA GLU A 391 -34.83 1.44 -15.10
C GLU A 391 -35.77 0.67 -14.17
N ARG A 392 -36.53 -0.32 -14.69
CA ARG A 392 -37.32 -1.23 -13.86
C ARG A 392 -36.46 -2.09 -12.95
N GLN A 393 -35.36 -2.66 -13.45
CA GLN A 393 -34.42 -3.41 -12.62
C GLN A 393 -33.71 -2.52 -11.59
N TYR A 394 -33.32 -1.30 -11.97
CA TYR A 394 -32.72 -0.34 -11.05
C TYR A 394 -33.69 0.05 -9.93
N ARG A 395 -34.94 0.41 -10.27
CA ARG A 395 -35.98 0.74 -9.27
C ARG A 395 -36.27 -0.43 -8.34
N MET A 396 -36.36 -1.65 -8.88
CA MET A 396 -36.52 -2.86 -8.07
C MET A 396 -35.33 -3.08 -7.14
N GLN A 397 -34.10 -2.87 -7.62
CA GLN A 397 -32.89 -3.02 -6.81
C GLN A 397 -32.75 -1.93 -5.74
N VAL A 398 -33.12 -0.70 -6.04
CA VAL A 398 -33.17 0.41 -5.06
C VAL A 398 -34.23 0.09 -4.01
N ALA A 399 -35.44 -0.32 -4.41
CA ALA A 399 -36.50 -0.70 -3.49
C ALA A 399 -36.10 -1.89 -2.59
N GLN A 400 -35.42 -2.90 -3.15
CA GLN A 400 -34.86 -4.01 -2.38
C GLN A 400 -33.83 -3.53 -1.36
N ARG A 401 -32.88 -2.67 -1.75
CA ARG A 401 -31.86 -2.11 -0.85
C ARG A 401 -32.46 -1.22 0.25
N GLU A 402 -33.48 -0.44 -0.08
CA GLU A 402 -34.21 0.35 0.92
C GLU A 402 -34.97 -0.54 1.89
N ASN A 403 -35.55 -1.64 1.40
CA ASN A 403 -36.25 -2.61 2.24
C ASN A 403 -35.27 -3.35 3.18
N THR A 404 -34.13 -3.83 2.68
CA THR A 404 -33.10 -4.44 3.53
C THR A 404 -32.59 -3.45 4.56
N ARG A 405 -32.35 -2.19 4.19
CA ARG A 405 -31.93 -1.15 5.13
C ARG A 405 -33.00 -0.89 6.21
N LYS A 406 -34.29 -0.88 5.86
CA LYS A 406 -35.38 -0.74 6.84
C LYS A 406 -35.41 -1.92 7.82
N LEU A 407 -35.25 -3.15 7.31
CA LEU A 407 -35.15 -4.36 8.14
C LEU A 407 -33.93 -4.32 9.06
N ASP A 408 -32.76 -3.89 8.56
CA ASP A 408 -31.54 -3.75 9.37
C ASP A 408 -31.75 -2.72 10.49
N VAL A 409 -32.28 -1.54 10.16
CA VAL A 409 -32.58 -0.49 11.15
C VAL A 409 -33.57 -1.00 12.20
N GLN A 410 -34.58 -1.77 11.80
CA GLN A 410 -35.51 -2.37 12.74
C GLN A 410 -34.83 -3.41 13.64
N CYS A 411 -34.01 -4.29 13.06
CA CYS A 411 -33.23 -5.28 13.81
C CYS A 411 -32.31 -4.62 14.85
N TYR A 412 -31.62 -3.53 14.49
CA TYR A 412 -30.80 -2.78 15.44
C TYR A 412 -31.63 -2.13 16.56
N LYS A 413 -32.83 -1.62 16.25
CA LYS A 413 -33.76 -1.10 17.27
C LYS A 413 -34.22 -2.22 18.21
N ASP A 414 -34.66 -3.34 17.66
CA ASP A 414 -35.14 -4.49 18.44
C ASP A 414 -34.01 -5.05 19.34
N MET A 415 -32.77 -5.12 18.85
CA MET A 415 -31.61 -5.51 19.66
C MET A 415 -31.33 -4.50 20.77
N ALA A 416 -31.42 -3.19 20.50
CA ALA A 416 -31.25 -2.16 21.52
C ALA A 416 -32.34 -2.26 22.60
N ASP A 417 -33.59 -2.48 22.20
CA ASP A 417 -34.72 -2.66 23.11
C ASP A 417 -34.55 -3.93 23.96
N MET A 418 -34.14 -5.06 23.37
CA MET A 418 -33.80 -6.27 24.12
C MET A 418 -32.68 -6.05 25.14
N VAL A 419 -31.66 -5.25 24.82
CA VAL A 419 -30.59 -4.90 25.77
C VAL A 419 -31.12 -4.03 26.91
N VAL A 420 -31.98 -3.06 26.61
CA VAL A 420 -32.60 -2.20 27.63
C VAL A 420 -33.53 -3.02 28.53
N GLU A 421 -34.36 -3.90 27.96
CA GLU A 421 -35.19 -4.83 28.71
C GLU A 421 -34.35 -5.78 29.55
N GLY A 422 -33.27 -6.34 28.99
CA GLY A 422 -32.34 -7.19 29.72
C GLY A 422 -31.73 -6.48 30.93
N LYS A 423 -31.35 -5.20 30.79
CA LYS A 423 -30.91 -4.37 31.92
C LYS A 423 -32.02 -4.17 32.95
N ARG A 424 -33.26 -3.86 32.52
CA ARG A 424 -34.42 -3.71 33.42
C ARG A 424 -34.70 -4.99 34.19
N ARG A 425 -34.68 -6.15 33.54
CA ARG A 425 -34.87 -7.47 34.19
C ARG A 425 -33.77 -7.76 35.22
N ARG A 426 -32.50 -7.43 34.93
CA ARG A 426 -31.40 -7.58 35.90
C ARG A 426 -31.57 -6.67 37.12
N ILE A 427 -32.02 -5.43 36.91
CA ILE A 427 -32.30 -4.50 38.01
C ILE A 427 -33.44 -5.03 38.87
N ALA A 428 -34.54 -5.49 38.25
CA ALA A 428 -35.67 -6.08 38.96
C ALA A 428 -35.25 -7.33 39.76
N ALA A 429 -34.52 -8.26 39.17
CA ALA A 429 -34.01 -9.44 39.88
C ALA A 429 -33.07 -9.08 41.03
N ALA A 430 -32.23 -8.04 40.87
CA ALA A 430 -31.37 -7.56 41.95
C ALA A 430 -32.18 -6.91 43.09
N GLN A 431 -33.30 -6.25 42.79
CA GLN A 431 -34.23 -5.73 43.79
C GLN A 431 -34.95 -6.86 44.52
N GLU A 432 -35.47 -7.86 43.80
CA GLU A 432 -36.09 -9.05 44.41
C GLU A 432 -35.13 -9.76 45.40
N VAL A 433 -33.86 -9.90 45.04
CA VAL A 433 -32.85 -10.48 45.95
C VAL A 433 -32.64 -9.62 47.19
N ARG A 434 -32.60 -8.28 47.04
CA ARG A 434 -32.47 -7.37 48.19
C ARG A 434 -33.68 -7.46 49.10
N ASP A 435 -34.88 -7.52 48.53
CA ASP A 435 -36.13 -7.62 49.28
C ASP A 435 -36.18 -8.95 50.05
N ILE A 436 -35.70 -10.05 49.46
CA ILE A 436 -35.59 -11.35 50.15
C ILE A 436 -34.59 -11.28 51.31
N ILE A 437 -33.40 -10.69 51.09
CA ILE A 437 -32.39 -10.55 52.15
C ILE A 437 -32.95 -9.73 53.30
N GLN A 438 -33.58 -8.59 52.99
CA GLN A 438 -34.18 -7.73 54.00
C GLN A 438 -35.29 -8.44 54.78
N ALA A 439 -36.15 -9.23 54.10
CA ALA A 439 -37.15 -10.03 54.78
C ALA A 439 -36.53 -11.09 55.71
N VAL A 440 -35.39 -11.69 55.33
CA VAL A 440 -34.66 -12.63 56.20
C VAL A 440 -34.06 -11.91 57.41
N ASP A 441 -33.45 -10.75 57.21
CA ASP A 441 -32.89 -9.94 58.30
C ASP A 441 -34.00 -9.50 59.28
N ASP A 442 -35.17 -9.07 58.76
CA ASP A 442 -36.33 -8.71 59.57
C ASP A 442 -36.86 -9.92 60.38
N MET A 443 -36.88 -11.12 59.79
CA MET A 443 -37.25 -12.34 60.52
C MET A 443 -36.22 -12.70 61.59
N GLN A 444 -34.92 -12.54 61.32
CA GLN A 444 -33.87 -12.80 62.31
C GLN A 444 -33.99 -11.83 63.49
N HIS A 445 -34.15 -10.53 63.20
CA HIS A 445 -34.40 -9.53 64.24
C HIS A 445 -35.63 -9.87 65.08
N HIS A 446 -36.74 -10.29 64.45
CA HIS A 446 -37.92 -10.70 65.18
C HIS A 446 -37.69 -11.94 66.06
N GLN A 447 -36.92 -12.92 65.57
CA GLN A 447 -36.54 -14.09 66.36
C GLN A 447 -35.64 -13.72 67.54
N ASP A 448 -34.67 -12.83 67.34
CA ASP A 448 -33.78 -12.34 68.38
C ASP A 448 -34.57 -11.59 69.47
N ASP A 449 -35.55 -10.77 69.08
CA ASP A 449 -36.46 -10.10 70.01
C ASP A 449 -37.27 -11.12 70.85
N LEU A 450 -37.79 -12.17 70.22
CA LEU A 450 -38.52 -13.24 70.92
C LEU A 450 -37.59 -14.02 71.87
N VAL A 451 -36.35 -14.29 71.45
CA VAL A 451 -35.34 -14.95 72.28
C VAL A 451 -34.97 -14.06 73.47
N ALA A 452 -34.77 -12.76 73.26
CA ALA A 452 -34.50 -11.80 74.33
C ALA A 452 -35.67 -11.74 75.32
N ALA A 453 -36.92 -11.72 74.84
CA ALA A 453 -38.11 -11.75 75.69
C ALA A 453 -38.21 -13.05 76.51
N GLU A 454 -37.95 -14.21 75.91
CA GLU A 454 -37.95 -15.49 76.63
C GLU A 454 -36.76 -15.60 77.60
N ARG A 455 -35.57 -15.09 77.25
CA ARG A 455 -34.42 -14.99 78.17
C ARG A 455 -34.77 -14.15 79.39
N MET A 456 -35.35 -12.97 79.19
CA MET A 456 -35.85 -12.11 80.28
C MET A 456 -36.89 -12.81 81.16
N LYS A 457 -37.81 -13.57 80.56
CA LYS A 457 -38.83 -14.36 81.26
C LYS A 457 -38.26 -15.56 82.02
N LEU A 458 -37.19 -16.18 81.51
CA LEU A 458 -36.50 -17.26 82.19
C LEU A 458 -35.73 -16.73 83.40
N LEU A 459 -35.02 -15.62 83.23
CA LEU A 459 -34.29 -14.93 84.30
C LEU A 459 -35.23 -14.44 85.40
N SER A 460 -36.40 -13.88 85.05
CA SER A 460 -37.36 -13.38 86.05
C SER A 460 -37.96 -14.45 86.96
N LYS A 461 -37.92 -15.72 86.54
CA LYS A 461 -38.37 -16.87 87.35
C LYS A 461 -37.30 -17.39 88.31
N GLN A 462 -36.05 -16.94 88.19
CA GLN A 462 -34.97 -17.38 89.05
C GLN A 462 -34.93 -16.55 90.34
N PRO A 463 -34.56 -17.14 91.48
CA PRO A 463 -34.36 -16.39 92.72
C PRO A 463 -33.16 -15.44 92.59
N ALA A 464 -33.20 -14.32 93.32
CA ALA A 464 -32.20 -13.25 93.23
C ALA A 464 -30.77 -13.74 93.54
N GLU A 465 -30.62 -14.72 94.43
CA GLU A 465 -29.33 -15.34 94.77
C GLU A 465 -28.69 -16.02 93.56
N VAL A 466 -29.48 -16.76 92.77
CA VAL A 466 -29.01 -17.44 91.56
C VAL A 466 -28.63 -16.42 90.49
N LEU A 467 -29.45 -15.39 90.28
CA LEU A 467 -29.14 -14.31 89.32
C LEU A 467 -27.84 -13.58 89.66
N SER A 468 -27.56 -13.36 90.94
CA SER A 468 -26.33 -12.71 91.40
C SER A 468 -25.06 -13.58 91.24
N ALA A 469 -25.22 -14.90 91.20
CA ALA A 469 -24.13 -15.86 91.04
C ALA A 469 -23.78 -16.13 89.57
N LEU A 470 -24.64 -15.74 88.62
CA LEU A 470 -24.37 -15.89 87.19
C LEU A 470 -23.18 -15.02 86.76
N LYS A 471 -22.36 -15.54 85.84
CA LYS A 471 -21.27 -14.77 85.23
C LYS A 471 -21.85 -13.63 84.40
N LYS A 472 -21.49 -12.39 84.75
CA LYS A 472 -22.00 -11.17 84.10
C LYS A 472 -21.70 -11.10 82.60
N SER A 473 -20.67 -11.78 82.12
CA SER A 473 -20.34 -11.87 80.68
C SER A 473 -21.38 -12.65 79.84
N ILE A 474 -22.27 -13.41 80.49
CA ILE A 474 -23.31 -14.21 79.82
C ILE A 474 -24.64 -13.44 79.72
N LEU A 475 -24.76 -12.35 80.49
CA LEU A 475 -25.94 -11.50 80.53
C LEU A 475 -25.76 -10.31 79.58
N THR A 476 -26.83 -9.92 78.90
CA THR A 476 -26.85 -8.69 78.09
C THR A 476 -26.93 -7.46 78.99
N GLU A 477 -26.55 -6.29 78.48
CA GLU A 477 -26.60 -5.06 79.30
C GLU A 477 -28.02 -4.71 79.76
N GLU A 478 -29.02 -5.00 78.92
CA GLU A 478 -30.44 -4.83 79.25
C GLU A 478 -30.88 -5.78 80.38
N GLU A 479 -30.45 -7.05 80.35
CA GLU A 479 -30.71 -8.04 81.40
C GLU A 479 -30.07 -7.60 82.75
N ILE A 480 -28.86 -7.07 82.72
CA ILE A 480 -28.16 -6.58 83.92
C ILE A 480 -28.91 -5.40 84.56
N ASN A 481 -29.33 -4.45 83.72
CA ASN A 481 -30.02 -3.25 84.17
C ASN A 481 -31.42 -3.56 84.73
N THR A 482 -32.18 -4.42 84.06
CA THR A 482 -33.57 -4.76 84.44
C THR A 482 -33.66 -5.49 85.77
N PHE A 483 -32.70 -6.36 86.11
CA PHE A 483 -32.66 -7.07 87.39
C PHE A 483 -31.77 -6.41 88.46
N ASN A 484 -31.30 -5.19 88.22
CA ASN A 484 -30.44 -4.42 89.14
C ASN A 484 -29.21 -5.19 89.63
N LEU A 485 -28.60 -5.99 88.76
CA LEU A 485 -27.41 -6.75 89.09
C LEU A 485 -26.19 -5.80 89.07
N LYS A 486 -25.54 -5.62 90.23
CA LYS A 486 -24.35 -4.75 90.31
C LYS A 486 -23.28 -5.27 89.35
N LYS A 487 -22.75 -4.41 88.45
CA LYS A 487 -21.68 -4.75 87.50
C LYS A 487 -20.43 -5.29 88.18
#